data_AF-A0A957BG47-F1
#
_entry.id   AF-A0A957BG47-F1
#
_cell.length_a   1.000
_cell.length_b   1.000
_cell.length_c   1.000
_cell.angle_alpha   90.00
_cell.angle_beta   90.00
_cell.angle_gamma   90.00
#
_symmetry.space_group_name_H-M   'P 1'
#
loop_
_entity.id
_entity.type
_entity.pdbx_description
1 polymer ?
#
loop_
_entity_poly.entity_id
_entity_poly.type
_entity_poly.pdbx_seq_one_letter_code
_entity_poly.pdbx_strand_id
1 'polypeptide(L)'
;DGSYPAQPYHILGILLLYAVGILNDGSLIFLAPAVVLSLFLTRNRLPAWYWIAMGLLVLIGLRGFAVDYLHLRDYQFVIEKWREADRWVAVSQIIVRQFGFLGIGLSVLGLSRLARWYPVLGIVTMFGYGAYFMFGLIYIGPYRTILMMPLFIIQITWMTYAVFAIGEWAKKSLPRFSPYVAWVVYGIYALMPLQMLLNITDVVN
;
A
#
# COMPACT_ATOMS: atom_id res chain seq x y z
N ASP A 1 -0.02 24.08 -10.20
CA ASP A 1 -0.62 23.27 -11.26
C ASP A 1 0.43 22.62 -12.16
N GLY A 2 1.16 21.63 -11.62
CA GLY A 2 2.27 20.95 -12.31
C GLY A 2 1.97 19.49 -12.70
N SER A 3 0.70 19.15 -12.94
CA SER A 3 0.33 17.83 -13.40
C SER A 3 0.65 17.69 -14.89
N TYR A 4 1.83 17.16 -15.19
CA TYR A 4 2.14 16.73 -16.55
C TYR A 4 1.13 15.66 -16.98
N PRO A 5 0.56 15.74 -18.20
CA PRO A 5 -0.34 14.71 -18.70
C PRO A 5 0.40 13.37 -18.71
N ALA A 6 -0.27 12.31 -18.25
CA ALA A 6 0.33 10.97 -18.22
C ALA A 6 0.71 10.57 -19.65
N GLN A 7 2.02 10.45 -19.90
CA GLN A 7 2.52 10.03 -21.20
C GLN A 7 2.00 8.63 -21.56
N PRO A 8 1.78 8.30 -22.85
CA PRO A 8 1.14 7.04 -23.27
C PRO A 8 1.79 5.78 -22.70
N TYR A 9 3.11 5.79 -22.52
CA TYR A 9 3.85 4.66 -21.95
C TYR A 9 3.60 4.46 -20.45
N HIS A 10 3.26 5.51 -19.69
CA HIS A 10 2.88 5.35 -18.29
C HIS A 10 1.53 4.63 -18.16
N ILE A 11 0.59 4.91 -19.07
CA ILE A 11 -0.74 4.28 -19.09
C ILE A 11 -0.63 2.79 -19.37
N LEU A 12 0.15 2.41 -20.39
CA LEU A 12 0.43 1.01 -20.70
C LEU A 12 1.23 0.32 -19.60
N GLY A 13 2.20 1.02 -19.00
CA GLY A 13 2.99 0.49 -17.88
C GLY A 13 2.13 0.11 -16.68
N ILE A 14 1.16 0.95 -16.30
CA ILE A 14 0.23 0.65 -15.20
C ILE A 14 -0.60 -0.60 -15.51
N LEU A 15 -1.18 -0.67 -16.72
CA LEU A 15 -1.99 -1.82 -17.14
C LEU A 15 -1.16 -3.11 -17.16
N LEU A 16 0.06 -3.05 -17.66
CA LEU A 16 0.96 -4.20 -17.76
C LEU A 16 1.42 -4.67 -16.37
N LEU A 17 1.86 -3.77 -15.50
CA LEU A 17 2.24 -4.10 -14.13
C LEU A 17 1.06 -4.71 -13.37
N TYR A 18 -0.15 -4.17 -13.56
CA TYR A 18 -1.35 -4.69 -12.94
C TYR A 18 -1.72 -6.09 -13.48
N ALA A 19 -1.62 -6.28 -14.79
CA ALA A 19 -1.84 -7.58 -15.42
C ALA A 19 -0.86 -8.64 -14.92
N VAL A 20 0.44 -8.33 -14.92
CA VAL A 20 1.49 -9.23 -14.42
C VAL A 20 1.25 -9.57 -12.94
N GLY A 21 0.87 -8.57 -12.14
CA GLY A 21 0.49 -8.78 -10.75
C GLY A 21 -0.65 -9.79 -10.60
N ILE A 22 -1.80 -9.50 -11.23
CA ILE A 22 -2.98 -10.37 -11.15
C ILE A 22 -2.70 -11.81 -11.63
N LEU A 23 -1.93 -11.95 -12.72
CA LEU A 23 -1.58 -13.26 -13.26
C LEU A 23 -0.62 -14.04 -12.35
N ASN A 24 0.22 -13.33 -11.58
CA ASN A 24 1.12 -13.95 -10.62
C ASN A 24 0.42 -14.33 -9.32
N ASP A 25 -0.48 -13.48 -8.81
CA ASP A 25 -1.26 -13.76 -7.60
C ASP A 25 -2.64 -13.10 -7.66
N GLY A 26 -3.69 -13.91 -7.59
CA GLY A 26 -5.08 -13.46 -7.62
C GLY A 26 -5.46 -12.50 -6.48
N SER A 27 -4.75 -12.53 -5.34
CA SER A 27 -4.98 -11.61 -4.23
C SER A 27 -4.72 -10.14 -4.58
N LEU A 28 -3.92 -9.86 -5.63
CA LEU A 28 -3.70 -8.49 -6.10
C LEU A 28 -4.96 -7.83 -6.67
N ILE A 29 -6.05 -8.58 -6.85
CA ILE A 29 -7.37 -8.04 -7.17
C ILE A 29 -7.87 -7.01 -6.14
N PHE A 30 -7.42 -7.08 -4.89
CA PHE A 30 -7.79 -6.09 -3.87
C PHE A 30 -7.23 -4.69 -4.16
N LEU A 31 -6.27 -4.54 -5.08
CA LEU A 31 -5.83 -3.24 -5.61
C LEU A 31 -6.78 -2.67 -6.67
N ALA A 32 -7.69 -3.46 -7.24
CA ALA A 32 -8.59 -3.00 -8.32
C ALA A 32 -9.30 -1.70 -7.98
N PRO A 33 -9.93 -1.55 -6.79
CA PRO A 33 -10.63 -0.31 -6.45
C PRO A 33 -9.68 0.89 -6.42
N ALA A 34 -8.46 0.71 -5.91
CA ALA A 34 -7.45 1.76 -5.87
C ALA A 34 -6.97 2.15 -7.28
N VAL A 35 -6.72 1.18 -8.16
CA VAL A 35 -6.29 1.42 -9.54
C VAL A 35 -7.40 2.11 -10.34
N VAL A 36 -8.63 1.61 -10.26
CA VAL A 36 -9.79 2.20 -10.93
C VAL A 36 -10.04 3.62 -10.44
N LEU A 37 -10.00 3.84 -9.11
CA LEU A 37 -10.16 5.16 -8.51
C LEU A 37 -9.04 6.11 -8.96
N SER A 38 -7.79 5.63 -9.05
CA SER A 38 -6.66 6.42 -9.55
C SER A 38 -6.91 6.90 -10.98
N LEU A 39 -7.30 5.99 -11.87
CA LEU A 39 -7.55 6.31 -13.28
C LEU A 39 -8.73 7.29 -13.43
N PHE A 40 -9.78 7.07 -12.65
CA PHE A 40 -10.96 7.94 -12.63
C PHE A 40 -10.61 9.35 -12.14
N LEU A 41 -9.87 9.47 -11.04
CA LEU A 41 -9.50 10.76 -10.44
C LEU A 41 -8.45 11.53 -11.25
N THR A 42 -7.65 10.84 -12.07
CA THR A 42 -6.63 11.48 -12.93
C THR A 42 -7.26 12.33 -14.05
N ARG A 43 -8.59 12.27 -14.26
CA ARG A 43 -9.35 13.01 -15.29
C ARG A 43 -8.82 12.86 -16.72
N ASN A 44 -7.92 11.92 -16.96
CA ASN A 44 -7.36 11.67 -18.28
C ASN A 44 -8.38 10.86 -19.10
N ARG A 45 -8.69 11.28 -20.33
CA ARG A 45 -9.62 10.55 -21.20
C ARG A 45 -8.93 9.31 -21.74
N LEU A 46 -9.08 8.20 -21.02
CA LEU A 46 -8.59 6.90 -21.45
C LEU A 46 -9.48 6.35 -22.57
N PRO A 47 -8.90 5.71 -23.59
CA PRO A 47 -9.66 5.10 -24.67
C PRO A 47 -10.51 3.92 -24.16
N ALA A 48 -11.65 3.65 -24.79
CA ALA A 48 -12.59 2.62 -24.35
C ALA A 48 -11.96 1.22 -24.24
N TRP A 49 -11.02 0.88 -25.14
CA TRP A 49 -10.31 -0.39 -25.08
C TRP A 49 -9.54 -0.59 -23.77
N TYR A 50 -9.05 0.49 -23.16
CA TYR A 50 -8.30 0.43 -21.90
C TYR A 50 -9.23 0.00 -20.75
N TRP A 51 -10.45 0.55 -20.72
CA TRP A 51 -11.46 0.16 -19.75
C TRP A 51 -11.93 -1.28 -19.94
N ILE A 52 -12.05 -1.73 -21.20
CA ILE A 52 -12.36 -3.14 -21.50
C ILE A 52 -11.23 -4.05 -21.01
N ALA A 53 -9.97 -3.72 -21.30
CA ALA A 53 -8.82 -4.48 -20.83
C ALA A 53 -8.75 -4.52 -19.30
N MET A 54 -8.98 -3.39 -18.63
CA MET A 54 -9.05 -3.33 -17.17
C MET A 54 -10.18 -4.19 -16.61
N GLY A 55 -11.37 -4.14 -17.21
CA GLY A 55 -12.51 -4.98 -16.83
C GLY A 55 -12.19 -6.47 -16.97
N LEU A 56 -11.55 -6.88 -18.06
CA LEU A 56 -11.10 -8.25 -18.26
C LEU A 56 -10.07 -8.68 -17.21
N LEU A 57 -9.09 -7.83 -16.87
CA LEU A 57 -8.12 -8.13 -15.82
C LEU A 57 -8.79 -8.30 -14.46
N VAL A 58 -9.75 -7.44 -14.11
CA VAL A 58 -10.53 -7.57 -12.88
C VAL A 58 -11.28 -8.90 -12.85
N LEU A 59 -11.93 -9.31 -13.94
CA LEU A 59 -12.62 -10.59 -14.03
C LEU A 59 -11.65 -11.79 -13.89
N ILE A 60 -10.49 -11.72 -14.53
CA ILE A 60 -9.44 -12.75 -14.41
C ILE A 60 -8.94 -12.84 -12.97
N GLY A 61 -8.67 -11.72 -12.32
CA GLY A 61 -8.21 -11.69 -10.93
C GLY A 61 -9.27 -12.14 -9.94
N LEU A 62 -10.55 -11.78 -10.14
CA LEU A 62 -11.66 -12.30 -9.33
C LEU A 62 -11.78 -13.82 -9.49
N ARG A 63 -11.64 -14.35 -10.71
CA ARG A 63 -11.63 -15.80 -10.94
C ARG A 63 -10.44 -16.46 -10.26
N GLY A 64 -9.23 -15.93 -10.43
CA GLY A 64 -8.02 -16.44 -9.78
C GLY A 64 -8.18 -16.47 -8.26
N PHE A 65 -8.65 -15.36 -7.68
CA PHE A 65 -8.95 -15.28 -6.25
C PHE A 65 -10.00 -16.33 -5.82
N ALA A 66 -11.11 -16.46 -6.54
CA ALA A 66 -12.14 -17.43 -6.21
C ALA A 66 -11.64 -18.88 -6.27
N VAL A 67 -10.84 -19.24 -7.27
CA VAL A 67 -10.31 -20.60 -7.41
C VAL A 67 -9.21 -20.88 -6.37
N ASP A 68 -8.22 -20.01 -6.27
CA ASP A 68 -7.00 -20.25 -5.49
C ASP A 68 -7.23 -20.08 -3.98
N TYR A 69 -8.17 -19.20 -3.61
CA TYR A 69 -8.38 -18.81 -2.23
C TYR A 69 -9.75 -19.18 -1.66
N LEU A 70 -10.84 -19.03 -2.42
CA LEU A 70 -12.17 -19.42 -1.92
C LEU A 70 -12.42 -20.93 -2.09
N HIS A 71 -12.08 -21.51 -3.24
CA HIS A 71 -12.40 -22.91 -3.49
C HIS A 71 -11.36 -23.87 -2.89
N LEU A 72 -10.08 -23.60 -3.11
CA LEU A 72 -9.00 -24.46 -2.60
C LEU A 72 -8.69 -24.24 -1.11
N ARG A 73 -9.09 -23.08 -0.55
CA ARG A 73 -8.76 -22.67 0.83
C ARG A 73 -9.98 -22.10 1.56
N ASP A 74 -11.15 -22.70 1.34
CA ASP A 74 -12.45 -22.22 1.84
C ASP A 74 -12.44 -21.91 3.35
N TYR A 75 -11.77 -22.75 4.14
CA TYR A 75 -11.61 -22.54 5.58
C TYR A 75 -10.69 -21.38 5.97
N GLN A 76 -9.99 -20.75 5.04
CA GLN A 76 -9.05 -19.66 5.28
C GLN A 76 -9.66 -18.28 5.06
N PHE A 77 -10.83 -18.18 4.41
CA PHE A 77 -11.56 -16.93 4.24
C PHE A 77 -12.91 -17.01 4.93
N VAL A 78 -13.04 -16.29 6.03
CA VAL A 78 -14.31 -16.23 6.77
C VAL A 78 -14.70 -14.78 6.83
N ILE A 79 -15.67 -14.41 5.99
CA ILE A 79 -16.08 -13.01 5.83
C ILE A 79 -16.47 -12.46 7.19
N GLU A 80 -17.29 -13.18 7.96
CA GLU A 80 -17.85 -12.79 9.26
C GLU A 80 -16.79 -12.35 10.28
N LYS A 81 -15.53 -12.80 10.14
CA LYS A 81 -14.42 -12.46 11.04
C LYS A 81 -14.11 -10.97 11.10
N TRP A 82 -14.48 -10.17 10.09
CA TRP A 82 -14.30 -8.72 10.15
C TRP A 82 -15.05 -8.05 11.31
N ARG A 83 -16.07 -8.71 11.88
CA ARG A 83 -16.86 -8.21 13.01
C ARG A 83 -16.24 -8.52 14.38
N GLU A 84 -15.27 -9.42 14.43
CA GLU A 84 -14.68 -9.85 15.70
C GLU A 84 -13.55 -8.88 16.13
N ALA A 85 -13.64 -8.34 17.34
CA ALA A 85 -12.73 -7.29 17.81
C ALA A 85 -11.27 -7.77 17.95
N ASP A 86 -11.07 -9.04 18.32
CA ASP A 86 -9.76 -9.68 18.39
C ASP A 86 -9.03 -9.66 17.04
N ARG A 87 -9.76 -9.77 15.92
CA ARG A 87 -9.21 -9.70 14.57
C ARG A 87 -8.63 -8.32 14.25
N TRP A 88 -9.34 -7.26 14.64
CA TRP A 88 -8.85 -5.89 14.50
C TRP A 88 -7.56 -5.67 15.28
N VAL A 89 -7.52 -6.16 16.53
CA VAL A 89 -6.33 -6.09 17.36
C VAL A 89 -5.19 -6.91 16.76
N ALA A 90 -5.44 -8.14 16.31
CA ALA A 90 -4.42 -9.01 15.73
C ALA A 90 -3.80 -8.41 14.47
N VAL A 91 -4.61 -7.88 13.53
CA VAL A 91 -4.10 -7.23 12.32
C VAL A 91 -3.34 -5.95 12.66
N SER A 92 -3.86 -5.15 13.60
CA SER A 92 -3.15 -3.95 14.08
C SER A 92 -1.82 -4.30 14.74
N GLN A 93 -1.74 -5.39 15.49
CA GLN A 93 -0.51 -5.86 16.12
C GLN A 93 0.53 -6.32 15.08
N ILE A 94 0.11 -6.92 13.97
CA ILE A 94 1.04 -7.24 12.86
C ILE A 94 1.70 -5.95 12.37
N ILE A 95 0.89 -4.91 12.12
CA ILE A 95 1.38 -3.61 11.63
C ILE A 95 2.30 -2.93 12.67
N VAL A 96 1.89 -2.92 13.95
CA VAL A 96 2.68 -2.35 15.05
C VAL A 96 3.99 -3.10 15.25
N ARG A 97 4.00 -4.43 15.19
CA ARG A 97 5.23 -5.23 15.30
C ARG A 97 6.17 -4.97 14.12
N GLN A 98 5.61 -4.78 12.93
CA GLN A 98 6.41 -4.57 11.73
C GLN A 98 7.07 -3.17 11.69
N PHE A 99 6.35 -2.12 12.07
CA PHE A 99 6.79 -0.72 11.89
C PHE A 99 7.04 0.05 13.19
N GLY A 100 6.61 -0.48 14.33
CA GLY A 100 6.63 0.22 15.61
C GLY A 100 5.67 1.41 15.66
N PHE A 101 5.49 1.98 16.86
CA PHE A 101 4.66 3.17 17.05
C PHE A 101 5.21 4.40 16.31
N LEU A 102 6.54 4.55 16.26
CA LEU A 102 7.19 5.62 15.49
C LEU A 102 6.88 5.49 14.01
N GLY A 103 6.94 4.28 13.45
CA GLY A 103 6.64 4.07 12.04
C GLY A 103 5.17 4.36 11.71
N ILE A 104 4.25 3.98 12.61
CA ILE A 104 2.83 4.34 12.49
C ILE A 104 2.65 5.87 12.54
N GLY A 105 3.30 6.56 13.49
CA GLY A 105 3.25 8.02 13.59
C GLY A 105 3.75 8.71 12.32
N LEU A 106 4.88 8.25 11.76
CA LEU A 106 5.39 8.71 10.48
C LEU A 106 4.42 8.42 9.33
N SER A 107 3.79 7.25 9.33
CA SER A 107 2.80 6.87 8.31
C SER A 107 1.60 7.82 8.32
N VAL A 108 1.07 8.14 9.49
CA VAL A 108 -0.07 9.07 9.65
C VAL A 108 0.32 10.48 9.21
N LEU A 109 1.50 10.98 9.60
CA LEU A 109 2.00 12.28 9.16
C LEU A 109 2.19 12.32 7.64
N GLY A 110 2.76 11.26 7.09
CA GLY A 110 2.99 11.08 5.66
C GLY A 110 1.70 11.09 4.87
N LEU A 111 0.74 10.25 5.24
CA LEU A 111 -0.58 10.20 4.62
C LEU A 111 -1.30 11.55 4.73
N SER A 112 -1.29 12.19 5.91
CA SER A 112 -1.96 13.47 6.13
C SER A 112 -1.41 14.56 5.21
N ARG A 113 -0.08 14.61 5.08
CA ARG A 113 0.57 15.57 4.18
C ARG A 113 0.34 15.20 2.71
N LEU A 114 0.39 13.93 2.37
CA LEU A 114 0.15 13.45 1.01
C LEU A 114 -1.28 13.77 0.58
N ALA A 115 -2.28 13.53 1.43
CA ALA A 115 -3.67 13.88 1.18
C ALA A 115 -3.90 15.39 1.02
N ARG A 116 -3.12 16.23 1.72
CA ARG A 116 -3.21 17.69 1.59
C ARG A 116 -2.63 18.22 0.27
N TRP A 117 -1.46 17.72 -0.16
CA TRP A 117 -0.74 18.27 -1.31
C TRP A 117 -0.94 17.48 -2.61
N TYR A 118 -1.22 16.17 -2.50
CA TYR A 118 -1.45 15.23 -3.58
C TYR A 118 -2.72 14.39 -3.29
N PRO A 119 -3.90 15.03 -3.24
CA PRO A 119 -5.12 14.41 -2.72
C PRO A 119 -5.50 13.10 -3.43
N VAL A 120 -5.32 13.03 -4.75
CA VAL A 120 -5.59 11.81 -5.52
C VAL A 120 -4.73 10.64 -5.04
N LEU A 121 -3.42 10.86 -4.86
CA LEU A 121 -2.51 9.81 -4.39
C LEU A 121 -2.80 9.41 -2.94
N GLY A 122 -3.09 10.39 -2.08
CA GLY A 122 -3.50 10.13 -0.70
C GLY A 122 -4.77 9.27 -0.62
N ILE A 123 -5.81 9.61 -1.38
CA ILE A 123 -7.07 8.86 -1.41
C ILE A 123 -6.85 7.44 -1.97
N VAL A 124 -6.17 7.31 -3.11
CA VAL A 124 -5.92 6.01 -3.76
C VAL A 124 -5.14 5.07 -2.85
N THR A 125 -4.06 5.57 -2.24
CA THR A 125 -3.25 4.75 -1.32
C THR A 125 -4.01 4.42 -0.03
N MET A 126 -4.87 5.31 0.47
CA MET A 126 -5.75 5.03 1.62
C MET A 126 -6.77 3.92 1.31
N PHE A 127 -7.39 3.94 0.13
CA PHE A 127 -8.30 2.88 -0.31
C PHE A 127 -7.56 1.55 -0.49
N GLY A 128 -6.37 1.56 -1.11
CA GLY A 128 -5.54 0.37 -1.24
C GLY A 128 -5.15 -0.20 0.12
N TYR A 129 -4.72 0.65 1.05
CA TYR A 129 -4.39 0.25 2.42
C TYR A 129 -5.61 -0.37 3.12
N GLY A 130 -6.77 0.28 3.03
CA GLY A 130 -8.02 -0.23 3.60
C GLY A 130 -8.43 -1.59 3.03
N ALA A 131 -8.29 -1.80 1.72
CA ALA A 131 -8.62 -3.07 1.08
C ALA A 131 -7.75 -4.23 1.61
N TYR A 132 -6.43 -4.04 1.73
CA TYR A 132 -5.55 -5.07 2.31
C TYR A 132 -5.69 -5.21 3.82
N PHE A 133 -6.08 -4.15 4.53
CA PHE A 133 -6.39 -4.24 5.94
C PHE A 133 -7.63 -5.12 6.14
N MET A 134 -8.69 -4.88 5.36
CA MET A 134 -9.90 -5.72 5.35
C MET A 134 -9.58 -7.15 4.97
N PHE A 135 -8.72 -7.37 3.98
CA PHE A 135 -8.21 -8.70 3.63
C PHE A 135 -7.56 -9.39 4.84
N GLY A 136 -6.69 -8.70 5.58
CA GLY A 136 -6.04 -9.23 6.78
C GLY A 136 -7.04 -9.61 7.89
N LEU A 137 -8.20 -8.93 7.97
CA LEU A 137 -9.25 -9.26 8.92
C LEU A 137 -9.93 -10.58 8.58
N ILE A 138 -10.31 -10.78 7.31
CA ILE A 138 -11.09 -11.94 6.84
C ILE A 138 -10.23 -13.18 6.57
N TYR A 139 -8.94 -13.01 6.28
CA TYR A 139 -8.03 -14.11 6.00
C TYR A 139 -7.43 -14.70 7.29
N ILE A 140 -7.65 -15.98 7.53
CA ILE A 140 -7.17 -16.72 8.72
C ILE A 140 -6.03 -17.72 8.40
N GLY A 141 -5.56 -17.76 7.14
CA GLY A 141 -4.47 -18.65 6.75
C GLY A 141 -3.09 -18.28 7.34
N PRO A 142 -2.14 -19.23 7.32
CA PRO A 142 -0.82 -19.07 7.95
C PRO A 142 0.05 -18.00 7.27
N TYR A 143 -0.14 -17.74 5.97
CA TYR A 143 0.66 -16.80 5.19
C TYR A 143 0.12 -15.36 5.18
N ARG A 144 -0.69 -15.00 6.18
CA ARG A 144 -1.39 -13.70 6.22
C ARG A 144 -0.45 -12.51 6.08
N THR A 145 0.69 -12.53 6.77
CA THR A 145 1.68 -11.44 6.73
C THR A 145 2.26 -11.23 5.33
N ILE A 146 2.51 -12.31 4.58
CA ILE A 146 3.07 -12.25 3.22
C ILE A 146 2.02 -11.68 2.25
N LEU A 147 0.77 -12.13 2.35
CA LEU A 147 -0.31 -11.64 1.48
C LEU A 147 -0.71 -10.19 1.79
N MET A 148 -0.36 -9.68 2.98
CA MET A 148 -0.50 -8.28 3.36
C MET A 148 0.67 -7.38 2.91
N MET A 149 1.69 -7.90 2.22
CA MET A 149 2.85 -7.14 1.75
C MET A 149 2.48 -5.83 0.99
N PRO A 150 1.45 -5.80 0.13
CA PRO A 150 1.04 -4.54 -0.51
C PRO A 150 0.66 -3.43 0.49
N LEU A 151 0.03 -3.77 1.62
CA LEU A 151 -0.26 -2.83 2.70
C LEU A 151 1.04 -2.25 3.28
N PHE A 152 2.03 -3.10 3.52
CA PHE A 152 3.33 -2.69 4.04
C PHE A 152 4.05 -1.75 3.08
N ILE A 153 4.01 -2.03 1.77
CA ILE A 153 4.61 -1.16 0.75
C ILE A 153 3.93 0.23 0.76
N ILE A 154 2.60 0.29 0.85
CA ILE A 154 1.87 1.56 0.96
C ILE A 154 2.30 2.31 2.23
N GLN A 155 2.42 1.60 3.35
CA GLN A 155 2.84 2.21 4.61
C GLN A 155 4.26 2.77 4.56
N ILE A 156 5.21 2.00 4.03
CA ILE A 156 6.59 2.46 3.78
C ILE A 156 6.57 3.72 2.94
N THR A 157 5.77 3.75 1.87
CA THR A 157 5.65 4.92 0.99
C THR A 157 5.20 6.17 1.76
N TRP A 158 4.20 6.05 2.63
CA TRP A 158 3.77 7.16 3.50
C TRP A 158 4.89 7.60 4.44
N MET A 159 5.60 6.66 5.03
CA MET A 159 6.71 6.95 5.94
C MET A 159 7.88 7.64 5.23
N THR A 160 8.24 7.20 4.03
CA THR A 160 9.26 7.87 3.21
C THR A 160 8.85 9.32 2.93
N TYR A 161 7.58 9.53 2.58
CA TYR A 161 7.07 10.87 2.31
C TYR A 161 7.08 11.76 3.57
N ALA A 162 6.80 11.20 4.75
CA ALA A 162 6.92 11.90 6.03
C ALA A 162 8.36 12.33 6.32
N VAL A 163 9.33 11.45 6.10
CA VAL A 163 10.76 11.73 6.29
C VAL A 163 11.23 12.84 5.36
N PHE A 164 10.85 12.79 4.08
CA PHE A 164 11.10 13.86 3.12
C PHE A 164 10.48 15.19 3.58
N ALA A 165 9.22 15.14 4.03
CA ALA A 165 8.45 16.28 4.51
C ALA A 165 9.07 16.95 5.75
N ILE A 166 9.56 16.16 6.70
CA ILE A 166 10.29 16.62 7.88
C ILE A 166 11.62 17.25 7.46
N GLY A 167 12.34 16.64 6.52
CA GLY A 167 13.56 17.20 5.94
C GLY A 167 13.32 18.60 5.38
N GLU A 168 12.31 18.77 4.53
CA GLU A 168 11.94 20.07 3.96
C GLU A 168 11.53 21.11 5.02
N TRP A 169 10.85 20.70 6.09
CA TRP A 169 10.55 21.59 7.21
C TRP A 169 11.81 21.99 7.98
N ALA A 170 12.70 21.04 8.27
CA ALA A 170 13.97 21.31 8.95
C ALA A 170 14.84 22.28 8.13
N LYS A 171 14.88 22.15 6.80
CA LYS A 171 15.60 23.09 5.93
C LYS A 171 15.08 24.52 6.08
N LYS A 172 13.76 24.69 6.19
CA LYS A 172 13.10 26.01 6.30
C LYS A 172 13.23 26.60 7.71
N SER A 173 13.08 25.79 8.75
CA SER A 173 13.08 26.24 10.15
C SER A 173 14.48 26.40 10.74
N LEU A 174 15.44 25.58 10.30
CA LEU A 174 16.80 25.53 10.84
C LEU A 174 17.85 25.56 9.71
N PRO A 175 17.93 26.65 8.92
CA PRO A 175 18.78 26.71 7.72
C PRO A 175 20.27 26.45 8.02
N ARG A 176 20.73 26.80 9.23
CA ARG A 176 22.13 26.58 9.66
C ARG A 176 22.46 25.11 9.98
N PHE A 177 21.48 24.31 10.42
CA PHE A 177 21.66 22.88 10.77
C PHE A 177 21.04 21.94 9.73
N SER A 178 20.37 22.50 8.73
CA SER A 178 19.67 21.86 7.62
C SER A 178 20.38 20.65 7.00
N PRO A 179 21.69 20.70 6.66
CA PRO A 179 22.37 19.54 6.08
C PRO A 179 22.41 18.37 7.05
N TYR A 180 22.81 18.62 8.30
CA TYR A 180 22.98 17.60 9.33
C TYR A 180 21.65 16.97 9.75
N VAL A 181 20.58 17.77 9.89
CA VAL A 181 19.26 17.25 10.27
C VAL A 181 18.69 16.33 9.19
N ALA A 182 18.85 16.68 7.90
CA ALA A 182 18.41 15.82 6.81
C ALA A 182 19.18 14.48 6.80
N TRP A 183 20.50 14.50 6.99
CA TRP A 183 21.31 13.28 7.06
C TRP A 183 20.94 12.40 8.25
N VAL A 184 20.68 12.98 9.42
CA VAL A 184 20.23 12.22 10.61
C VAL A 184 18.86 11.58 10.35
N VAL A 185 17.91 12.33 9.78
CA VAL A 185 16.56 11.84 9.47
C VAL A 185 16.59 10.72 8.43
N TYR A 186 17.39 10.85 7.37
CA TYR A 186 17.60 9.79 6.38
C TYR A 186 18.36 8.59 6.96
N GLY A 187 19.37 8.84 7.81
CA GLY A 187 20.13 7.79 8.48
C GLY A 187 19.26 6.94 9.39
N ILE A 188 18.42 7.57 10.23
CA ILE A 188 17.46 6.87 11.09
C ILE A 188 16.45 6.09 10.23
N TYR A 189 15.98 6.67 9.12
CA TYR A 189 15.06 5.98 8.22
C TYR A 189 15.72 4.76 7.54
N ALA A 190 17.00 4.84 7.20
CA ALA A 190 17.75 3.72 6.62
C ALA A 190 17.95 2.55 7.60
N LEU A 191 17.88 2.79 8.91
CA LEU A 191 17.92 1.74 9.92
C LEU A 191 16.61 0.93 10.00
N MET A 192 15.50 1.48 9.48
CA MET A 192 14.20 0.85 9.59
C MET A 192 14.05 -0.41 8.71
N PRO A 193 14.48 -0.44 7.44
CA PRO A 193 14.58 -1.70 6.68
C PRO A 193 15.42 -2.77 7.40
N LEU A 194 16.46 -2.34 8.12
CA LEU A 194 17.33 -3.24 8.89
C LEU A 194 16.58 -3.84 10.08
N GLN A 195 15.81 -3.02 10.80
CA GLN A 195 14.90 -3.48 11.85
C GLN A 195 13.80 -4.41 11.30
N MET A 196 13.23 -4.09 10.13
CA MET A 196 12.24 -4.94 9.47
C MET A 196 12.82 -6.30 9.09
N LEU A 197 14.07 -6.35 8.61
CA LEU A 197 14.78 -7.59 8.31
C LEU A 197 14.97 -8.43 9.58
N LEU A 198 15.40 -7.82 10.68
CA LEU A 198 15.58 -8.50 11.97
C LEU A 198 14.27 -9.08 12.51
N ASN A 199 13.17 -8.33 12.40
CA ASN A 199 11.84 -8.79 12.80
C ASN A 199 11.34 -9.97 11.94
N ILE A 200 11.77 -10.07 10.67
CA ILE A 200 11.46 -11.22 9.82
C ILE A 200 12.28 -12.44 10.28
N THR A 201 13.57 -12.27 10.62
CA THR A 201 14.42 -13.38 11.08
C THR A 201 14.00 -13.93 12.44
N ASP A 202 13.47 -13.08 13.33
CA ASP A 202 12.96 -13.51 14.64
C ASP A 202 11.60 -14.25 14.55
N VAL A 203 10.88 -14.14 13.43
CA VAL A 203 9.63 -14.90 13.18
C VAL A 203 9.90 -16.26 12.54
N VAL A 204 11.10 -16.46 11.97
CA VAL A 204 11.52 -17.72 11.33
C VAL A 204 12.16 -18.69 12.34
N ASN A 205 12.57 -18.21 13.51
CA ASN A 205 13.05 -19.02 14.65
C ASN A 205 11.94 -19.22 15.69
#